data_AF-A0A2I1FWJ0-F1
#
_entry.id   AF-A0A2I1FWJ0-F1
#
_cell.length_a   1.000
_cell.length_b   1.000
_cell.length_c   1.000
_cell.angle_alpha   90.00
_cell.angle_beta   90.00
_cell.angle_gamma   90.00
#
_symmetry.space_group_name_H-M   'P 1'
#
loop_
_entity.id
_entity.type
_entity.pdbx_description
1 polymer ?
#
loop_
_entity_poly.entity_id
_entity_poly.type
_entity_poly.pdbx_seq_one_letter_code
_entity_poly.pdbx_strand_id
1 'polypeptide(L)'
;MDIPKSKTPSSTDAKASSTTATTTTRLSAYRKRKADKNYIPRPKNCFMAYREHIKEKFLSENPGMNNKVVSVLAANMWNNEPEDVKELWRERAKQLKLEHKLKYPDYKFKP
;
A
#
# COMPACT_ATOMS: atom_id res chain seq x y z
N MET A 1 7.11 -25.67 34.32
CA MET A 1 8.42 -25.21 33.82
C MET A 1 8.17 -23.97 33.00
N ASP A 2 8.00 -22.84 33.70
CA ASP A 2 7.91 -21.49 33.16
C ASP A 2 9.26 -21.04 32.57
N ILE A 3 9.23 -20.21 31.53
CA ILE A 3 9.94 -18.92 31.43
C ILE A 3 9.30 -18.06 30.31
N PRO A 4 9.15 -16.72 30.49
CA PRO A 4 8.16 -15.90 29.76
C PRO A 4 8.76 -14.73 28.94
N LYS A 5 7.86 -13.98 28.26
CA LYS A 5 7.99 -12.64 27.61
C LYS A 5 8.61 -12.68 26.19
N SER A 6 8.03 -12.05 25.16
CA SER A 6 7.61 -10.64 25.13
C SER A 6 6.32 -10.39 24.32
N LYS A 7 5.35 -9.76 24.99
CA LYS A 7 4.37 -8.88 24.35
C LYS A 7 5.09 -7.62 23.86
N THR A 8 4.82 -7.19 22.64
CA THR A 8 4.87 -5.76 22.29
C THR A 8 3.52 -5.36 21.70
N PRO A 9 2.65 -4.68 22.47
CA PRO A 9 1.64 -3.80 21.92
C PRO A 9 2.31 -2.43 21.70
N SER A 10 2.28 -1.92 20.48
CA SER A 10 2.67 -0.54 20.21
C SER A 10 1.79 -0.04 19.07
N SER A 11 1.07 1.06 19.16
CA SER A 11 0.60 1.89 20.26
C SER A 11 -0.47 2.74 19.60
N THR A 12 -1.59 2.96 20.27
CA THR A 12 -2.58 3.96 19.89
C THR A 12 -2.01 5.37 20.04
N ASP A 13 -2.50 6.26 19.18
CA ASP A 13 -2.54 7.73 19.28
C ASP A 13 -1.30 8.56 18.91
N ALA A 14 -1.42 9.28 17.79
CA ALA A 14 -0.88 10.64 17.64
C ALA A 14 -1.52 11.36 16.45
N LYS A 15 -2.56 12.14 16.77
CA LYS A 15 -2.69 13.56 16.41
C LYS A 15 -2.66 13.93 14.91
N ALA A 16 -3.86 14.22 14.39
CA ALA A 16 -4.04 15.15 13.28
C ALA A 16 -3.28 16.47 13.60
N SER A 17 -2.19 16.72 12.88
CA SER A 17 -1.51 18.01 12.87
C SER A 17 -1.60 18.60 11.47
N SER A 18 -2.26 19.74 11.40
CA SER A 18 -2.38 20.65 10.26
C SER A 18 -1.01 20.95 9.63
N THR A 19 -0.81 20.62 8.35
CA THR A 19 0.29 21.14 7.54
C THR A 19 -0.20 21.35 6.11
N THR A 20 -0.89 22.47 5.87
CA THR A 20 -1.53 22.77 4.57
C THR A 20 -0.61 23.52 3.59
N ALA A 21 0.60 23.96 3.98
CA ALA A 21 1.46 24.76 3.10
C ALA A 21 2.50 23.95 2.27
N THR A 22 3.02 22.83 2.75
CA THR A 22 4.12 22.07 2.08
C THR A 22 3.61 20.99 1.11
N THR A 23 2.34 20.61 1.22
CA THR A 23 1.73 19.45 0.56
C THR A 23 1.53 19.67 -0.96
N THR A 24 1.20 20.90 -1.36
CA THR A 24 0.97 21.25 -2.78
C THR A 24 2.22 21.08 -3.65
N THR A 25 3.38 21.54 -3.18
CA THR A 25 4.66 21.44 -3.91
C THR A 25 5.17 20.01 -4.01
N ARG A 26 4.97 19.18 -2.98
CA ARG A 26 5.33 17.76 -3.01
C ARG A 26 4.43 16.95 -3.95
N LEU A 27 3.11 17.23 -3.97
CA LEU A 27 2.20 16.57 -4.91
C LEU A 27 2.48 16.96 -6.37
N SER A 28 2.81 18.22 -6.64
CA SER A 28 3.14 18.66 -8.01
C SER A 28 4.42 18.01 -8.53
N ALA A 29 5.47 17.91 -7.69
CA ALA A 29 6.70 17.20 -8.03
C ALA A 29 6.46 15.70 -8.28
N TYR A 30 5.65 15.03 -7.45
CA TYR A 30 5.27 13.62 -7.66
C TYR A 30 4.50 13.41 -8.97
N ARG A 31 3.52 14.27 -9.27
CA ARG A 31 2.76 14.21 -10.52
C ARG A 31 3.67 14.42 -11.74
N LYS A 32 4.61 15.38 -11.66
CA LYS A 32 5.61 15.63 -12.72
C LYS A 32 6.49 14.41 -12.97
N ARG A 33 7.00 13.77 -11.91
CA ARG A 33 7.79 12.52 -12.05
C ARG A 33 6.95 11.40 -12.63
N LYS A 34 5.71 11.22 -12.19
CA LYS A 34 4.82 10.17 -12.71
C LYS A 34 4.48 10.36 -14.20
N ALA A 35 4.52 11.58 -14.70
CA ALA A 35 4.29 11.90 -16.11
C ALA A 35 5.51 11.59 -17.00
N ASP A 36 6.69 11.38 -16.42
CA ASP A 36 7.89 10.99 -17.14
C ASP A 36 7.76 9.54 -17.65
N LYS A 37 8.07 9.31 -18.93
CA LYS A 37 8.03 7.99 -19.56
C LYS A 37 9.07 7.04 -18.94
N ASN A 38 10.14 7.56 -18.36
CA ASN A 38 11.19 6.80 -17.69
C ASN A 38 10.88 6.54 -16.20
N TYR A 39 9.74 7.02 -15.69
CA TYR A 39 9.37 6.78 -14.30
C TYR A 39 8.95 5.33 -14.07
N ILE A 40 9.76 4.63 -13.28
CA ILE A 40 9.46 3.27 -12.82
C ILE A 40 8.65 3.37 -11.52
N PRO A 41 7.38 2.93 -11.49
CA PRO A 41 6.58 2.93 -10.28
C PRO A 41 7.13 1.94 -9.26
N ARG A 42 6.89 2.21 -7.98
CA ARG A 42 7.29 1.29 -6.90
C ARG A 42 6.59 -0.07 -7.07
N PRO A 43 7.26 -1.19 -6.74
CA PRO A 43 6.59 -2.48 -6.63
C PRO A 43 5.52 -2.42 -5.53
N LYS A 44 4.37 -3.05 -5.79
CA LYS A 44 3.25 -3.11 -4.85
C LYS A 44 3.62 -3.97 -3.64
N ASN A 45 3.30 -3.49 -2.45
CA ASN A 45 3.35 -4.33 -1.24
C ASN A 45 2.07 -5.20 -1.13
N CYS A 46 1.99 -6.06 -0.12
CA CYS A 46 0.86 -6.99 0.06
C CYS A 46 -0.49 -6.26 0.14
N PHE A 47 -0.58 -5.23 0.98
CA PHE A 47 -1.81 -4.44 1.12
C PHE A 47 -2.19 -3.70 -0.18
N MET A 48 -1.21 -3.18 -0.93
CA MET A 48 -1.49 -2.48 -2.19
C MET A 48 -1.95 -3.43 -3.29
N ALA A 49 -1.45 -4.66 -3.31
CA ALA A 49 -1.94 -5.72 -4.20
C ALA A 49 -3.35 -6.17 -3.82
N TYR A 50 -3.62 -6.37 -2.52
CA TYR A 50 -4.95 -6.68 -2.00
C TYR A 50 -5.96 -5.57 -2.32
N ARG A 51 -5.62 -4.30 -2.04
CA ARG A 51 -6.47 -3.14 -2.33
C ARG A 51 -6.82 -3.04 -3.81
N GLU A 52 -5.90 -3.38 -4.70
CA GLU A 52 -6.18 -3.36 -6.14
C GLU A 52 -7.24 -4.40 -6.51
N HIS A 53 -7.12 -5.61 -5.98
CA HIS A 53 -8.13 -6.66 -6.14
C HIS A 53 -9.50 -6.23 -5.59
N ILE A 54 -9.54 -5.65 -4.39
CA ILE A 54 -10.76 -5.13 -3.78
C ILE A 54 -11.36 -3.97 -4.61
N LYS A 55 -10.51 -3.05 -5.09
CA LYS A 55 -10.93 -1.94 -5.95
C LYS A 55 -11.56 -2.44 -7.24
N GLU A 56 -10.99 -3.45 -7.89
CA GLU A 56 -11.55 -4.03 -9.12
C GLU A 56 -12.94 -4.62 -8.87
N LYS A 57 -13.10 -5.37 -7.77
CA LYS A 57 -14.41 -5.90 -7.35
C LYS A 57 -15.46 -4.80 -7.15
N PHE A 58 -15.10 -3.72 -6.45
CA PHE A 58 -16.03 -2.62 -6.22
C PHE A 58 -16.31 -1.78 -7.48
N LEU A 59 -15.34 -1.62 -8.37
CA LEU A 59 -15.54 -0.91 -9.63
C LEU A 59 -16.40 -1.70 -10.63
N SER A 60 -16.34 -3.04 -10.60
CA SER A 60 -17.25 -3.86 -11.41
C SER A 60 -18.70 -3.74 -10.96
N GLU A 61 -18.93 -3.59 -9.65
CA GLU A 61 -20.28 -3.43 -9.09
C GLU A 61 -20.77 -1.98 -9.16
N ASN A 62 -19.87 -1.01 -8.99
CA ASN A 62 -20.17 0.42 -8.89
C ASN A 62 -19.14 1.25 -9.69
N PRO A 63 -19.31 1.38 -11.01
CA PRO A 63 -18.44 2.20 -11.84
C PRO A 63 -18.60 3.68 -11.45
N GLY A 64 -17.66 4.19 -10.67
CA GLY A 64 -17.68 5.57 -10.14
C GLY A 64 -17.42 5.66 -8.63
N MET A 65 -17.27 4.54 -7.92
CA MET A 65 -16.94 4.56 -6.50
C MET A 65 -15.66 5.37 -6.22
N ASN A 66 -15.74 6.27 -5.25
CA ASN A 66 -14.63 7.12 -4.89
C ASN A 66 -13.46 6.29 -4.32
N ASN A 67 -12.27 6.47 -4.88
CA ASN A 67 -11.03 5.81 -4.44
C ASN A 67 -10.73 5.99 -2.94
N LYS A 68 -11.18 7.09 -2.33
CA LYS A 68 -11.06 7.31 -0.88
C LYS A 68 -11.84 6.26 -0.10
N VAL A 69 -13.09 5.99 -0.50
CA VAL A 69 -13.98 5.01 0.14
C VAL A 69 -13.42 3.60 -0.02
N VAL A 70 -12.98 3.25 -1.24
CA VAL A 70 -12.34 1.95 -1.50
C VAL A 70 -11.14 1.70 -0.59
N SER A 71 -10.35 2.75 -0.32
CA SER A 71 -9.15 2.61 0.53
C SER A 71 -9.51 2.37 2.00
N VAL A 72 -10.56 3.01 2.50
CA VAL A 72 -11.08 2.79 3.86
C VAL A 72 -11.64 1.37 3.98
N LEU A 73 -12.46 0.95 3.02
CA LEU A 73 -13.07 -0.37 3.02
C LEU A 73 -12.03 -1.48 2.90
N ALA A 74 -11.08 -1.35 1.97
CA ALA A 74 -9.98 -2.30 1.81
C ALA A 74 -9.13 -2.42 3.09
N ALA A 75 -8.89 -1.33 3.81
CA ALA A 75 -8.17 -1.37 5.09
C ALA A 75 -8.97 -2.14 6.15
N ASN A 76 -10.28 -1.90 6.25
CA ASN A 76 -11.14 -2.64 7.18
C ASN A 76 -11.20 -4.13 6.84
N MET A 77 -11.41 -4.47 5.56
CA MET A 77 -11.45 -5.86 5.11
C MET A 77 -10.10 -6.56 5.36
N TRP A 78 -8.98 -5.91 5.02
CA TRP A 78 -7.64 -6.44 5.28
C TRP A 78 -7.41 -6.75 6.75
N ASN A 79 -7.86 -5.89 7.67
CA ASN A 79 -7.68 -6.16 9.11
C ASN A 79 -8.47 -7.39 9.57
N ASN A 80 -9.67 -7.60 9.03
CA ASN A 80 -10.56 -8.73 9.35
C ASN A 80 -10.27 -9.99 8.52
N GLU A 81 -9.41 -9.90 7.52
CA GLU A 81 -9.07 -11.02 6.64
C GLU A 81 -8.32 -12.13 7.43
N PRO A 82 -8.58 -13.41 7.13
CA PRO A 82 -7.85 -14.54 7.69
C PRO A 82 -6.33 -14.47 7.43
N GLU A 83 -5.55 -15.08 8.32
CA GLU A 83 -4.08 -14.95 8.29
C GLU A 83 -3.43 -15.68 7.10
N ASP A 84 -4.03 -16.80 6.69
CA ASP A 84 -3.73 -17.57 5.48
C ASP A 84 -3.91 -16.72 4.20
N VAL A 85 -4.99 -15.95 4.13
CA VAL A 85 -5.19 -15.03 3.00
C VAL A 85 -4.15 -13.90 3.04
N LYS A 86 -3.90 -13.31 4.21
CA LYS A 86 -2.83 -12.31 4.36
C LYS A 86 -1.47 -12.86 3.93
N GLU A 87 -1.19 -14.12 4.24
CA GLU A 87 0.03 -14.83 3.84
C GLU A 87 0.14 -14.97 2.32
N LEU A 88 -0.93 -15.38 1.65
CA LEU A 88 -0.99 -15.44 0.19
C LEU A 88 -0.63 -14.08 -0.44
N TRP A 89 -1.15 -12.98 0.10
CA TRP A 89 -0.83 -11.64 -0.39
C TRP A 89 0.58 -11.18 -0.04
N ARG A 90 1.16 -11.66 1.08
CA ARG A 90 2.58 -11.45 1.40
C ARG A 90 3.47 -12.17 0.40
N GLU A 91 3.17 -13.41 0.05
CA GLU A 91 3.91 -14.16 -0.95
C GLU A 91 3.81 -13.52 -2.33
N ARG A 92 2.60 -13.14 -2.75
CA ARG A 92 2.39 -12.41 -4.01
C ARG A 92 3.18 -11.09 -4.06
N ALA A 93 3.26 -10.36 -2.95
CA ALA A 93 4.07 -9.15 -2.89
C ALA A 93 5.58 -9.44 -2.99
N LYS A 94 6.07 -10.55 -2.43
CA LYS A 94 7.46 -11.00 -2.62
C LYS A 94 7.73 -11.29 -4.10
N GLN A 95 6.81 -11.98 -4.78
CA GLN A 95 6.91 -12.27 -6.21
C GLN A 95 6.91 -10.98 -7.04
N LEU A 96 5.99 -10.05 -6.81
CA LEU A 96 5.95 -8.76 -7.51
C LEU A 96 7.22 -7.94 -7.29
N LYS A 97 7.78 -7.98 -6.08
CA LYS A 97 9.07 -7.31 -5.78
C LYS A 97 10.22 -7.98 -6.55
N LEU A 98 10.24 -9.30 -6.64
CA LEU A 98 11.25 -10.05 -7.37
C LEU A 98 11.15 -9.79 -8.88
N GLU A 99 9.94 -9.87 -9.45
CA GLU A 99 9.67 -9.55 -10.86
C GLU A 99 10.09 -8.12 -11.19
N HIS A 100 9.76 -7.16 -10.33
CA HIS A 100 10.20 -5.78 -10.49
C HIS A 100 11.73 -5.66 -10.46
N LYS A 101 12.42 -6.38 -9.56
CA LYS A 101 13.88 -6.37 -9.48
C LYS A 101 14.51 -6.99 -10.74
N LEU A 102 13.91 -8.04 -11.29
CA LEU A 102 14.38 -8.67 -12.52
C LEU A 102 14.17 -7.76 -13.74
N LYS A 103 13.01 -7.11 -13.82
CA LYS A 103 12.65 -6.18 -14.91
C LYS A 103 13.43 -4.87 -14.85
N TYR A 104 13.75 -4.40 -13.64
CA TYR A 104 14.43 -3.14 -13.39
C TYR A 104 15.60 -3.35 -12.40
N PRO A 105 16.71 -3.97 -12.84
CA PRO A 105 17.84 -4.31 -11.98
C PRO A 105 18.50 -3.07 -11.35
N ASP A 106 18.53 -1.95 -12.09
CA ASP A 106 19.10 -0.68 -11.64
C ASP A 106 18.10 0.21 -10.86
N TYR A 107 16.90 -0.30 -10.57
CA TYR A 107 15.89 0.48 -9.87
C TYR A 107 16.35 0.85 -8.45
N LYS A 108 16.34 2.15 -8.16
CA LYS A 108 16.57 2.70 -6.81
C LYS A 108 15.44 3.63 -6.41
N PHE A 109 14.88 3.41 -5.22
CA PHE A 109 13.84 4.27 -4.68
C PHE A 109 14.37 5.69 -4.41
N LYS A 110 13.68 6.70 -4.96
CA LYS A 110 13.96 8.12 -4.77
C LYS A 110 12.69 8.82 -4.24
N PRO A 111 12.60 9.15 -2.93
CA PRO A 111 11.42 9.77 -2.33
C PRO A 111 11.14 11.21 -2.83
#